data_AF-A0A2W1NN48-F1
#
_entry.id   AF-A0A2W1NN48-F1
#
_cell.length_a   1.000
_cell.length_b   1.000
_cell.length_c   1.000
_cell.angle_alpha   90.00
_cell.angle_beta   90.00
_cell.angle_gamma   90.00
#
_symmetry.space_group_name_H-M   'P 1'
#
loop_
_entity.id
_entity.type
_entity.pdbx_description
1 polymer ?
#
loop_
_entity_poly.entity_id
_entity_poly.type
_entity_poly.pdbx_seq_one_letter_code
_entity_poly.pdbx_strand_id
1 'polypeptide(L)'
;MNSAQIRQFVMRYLEAEQCDVIDKHPAYVTVKLSPSADRELTFRPYYWNFVEATGAPAETMTFTFIFDPEGHNAATQAAGRPGVDRLGMPLQMNPVGTPGAGGPGAPHAAATQPHAGGPPTPGVGPASSGAPSAAPGSHAHGTAGAHAAGHEPAGSGAVSAGSPAGQPAQPDGILSQYFGFVPTQVVPRIPKDEVTFGSQRLEQIFGIVRNKGRYVHLYEQFQPEQKSAATVPYDNWFQVNFKVELACDMKRSELHSLGIHLVTGEIREHFQELLQRKSLTPRLPAQVFIVPDRIALPRAVIYLEEYLENKFKTYDQTWAAEAALRLEDELARVRGYYETLIQNAEPDARPEVEAQYANRKHELEWQYRPRIQISVINCGLFHLRLESKPNN
;
A
#
# COMPACT_ATOMS: atom_id res chain seq x y z
N MET A 1 -0.49 -2.14 -18.30
CA MET A 1 0.55 -2.46 -17.28
C MET A 1 0.59 -3.98 -17.17
N ASN A 2 1.76 -4.61 -17.22
CA ASN A 2 1.87 -6.09 -17.21
C ASN A 2 1.97 -6.66 -15.78
N SER A 3 1.78 -7.98 -15.62
CA SER A 3 1.76 -8.62 -14.30
C SER A 3 3.07 -8.45 -13.52
N ALA A 4 4.22 -8.37 -14.19
CA ALA A 4 5.51 -8.09 -13.56
C ALA A 4 5.58 -6.66 -13.01
N GLN A 5 5.10 -5.65 -13.75
CA GLN A 5 4.96 -4.27 -13.27
C GLN A 5 3.98 -4.17 -12.11
N ILE A 6 2.85 -4.89 -12.17
CA ILE A 6 1.84 -4.91 -11.09
C ILE A 6 2.43 -5.51 -9.81
N ARG A 7 3.08 -6.69 -9.91
CA ARG A 7 3.81 -7.31 -8.80
C ARG A 7 4.87 -6.37 -8.22
N GLN A 8 5.68 -5.72 -9.06
CA GLN A 8 6.70 -4.77 -8.60
C GLN A 8 6.12 -3.47 -8.01
N PHE A 9 4.88 -3.10 -8.34
CA PHE A 9 4.18 -2.01 -7.69
C PHE A 9 3.64 -2.43 -6.31
N VAL A 10 2.93 -3.57 -6.25
CA VAL A 10 2.31 -4.09 -5.02
C VAL A 10 3.36 -4.48 -3.98
N MET A 11 4.48 -5.12 -4.39
CA MET A 11 5.58 -5.42 -3.47
C MET A 11 6.16 -4.16 -2.81
N ARG A 12 6.35 -3.06 -3.57
CA ARG A 12 6.85 -1.78 -3.03
C ARG A 12 5.83 -1.10 -2.10
N TYR A 13 4.54 -1.24 -2.37
CA TYR A 13 3.50 -0.78 -1.45
C TYR A 13 3.53 -1.56 -0.13
N LEU A 14 3.58 -2.90 -0.18
CA LEU A 14 3.64 -3.74 1.02
C LEU A 14 4.92 -3.53 1.84
N GLU A 15 6.04 -3.25 1.17
CA GLU A 15 7.31 -2.87 1.79
C GLU A 15 7.24 -1.49 2.46
N ALA A 16 6.66 -0.48 1.79
CA ALA A 16 6.47 0.86 2.34
C ALA A 16 5.49 0.90 3.53
N GLU A 17 4.45 0.07 3.50
CA GLU A 17 3.49 -0.11 4.60
C GLU A 17 4.01 -0.98 5.75
N GLN A 18 5.21 -1.57 5.62
CA GLN A 18 5.83 -2.45 6.63
C GLN A 18 4.97 -3.70 6.94
N CYS A 19 4.44 -4.35 5.89
CA CYS A 19 3.73 -5.63 5.99
C CYS A 19 4.72 -6.82 6.07
N ASP A 20 4.47 -7.77 6.98
CA ASP A 20 5.32 -8.96 7.13
C ASP A 20 5.09 -9.93 5.96
N VAL A 21 6.12 -10.22 5.17
CA VAL A 21 6.04 -11.18 4.06
C VAL A 21 6.22 -12.61 4.59
N ILE A 22 5.16 -13.43 4.48
CA ILE A 22 5.14 -14.83 4.94
C ILE A 22 5.62 -15.78 3.84
N ASP A 23 5.13 -15.59 2.61
CA ASP A 23 5.50 -16.39 1.43
C ASP A 23 5.57 -15.50 0.19
N LYS A 24 6.51 -15.79 -0.73
CA LYS A 24 6.88 -14.92 -1.86
C LYS A 24 7.19 -15.74 -3.11
N HIS A 25 6.16 -16.08 -3.86
CA HIS A 25 6.24 -16.77 -5.13
C HIS A 25 6.40 -15.77 -6.31
N PRO A 26 6.72 -16.20 -7.54
CA PRO A 26 6.57 -15.37 -8.73
C PRO A 26 5.10 -15.04 -9.03
N ALA A 27 4.20 -16.02 -8.90
CA ALA A 27 2.78 -15.88 -9.26
C ALA A 27 1.90 -15.26 -8.15
N TYR A 28 2.34 -15.27 -6.89
CA TYR A 28 1.57 -14.72 -5.75
C TYR A 28 2.50 -14.28 -4.61
N VAL A 29 1.98 -13.54 -3.64
CA VAL A 29 2.65 -13.24 -2.36
C VAL A 29 1.64 -13.35 -1.21
N THR A 30 2.02 -13.96 -0.09
CA THR A 30 1.21 -14.00 1.13
C THR A 30 1.88 -13.16 2.21
N VAL A 31 1.14 -12.21 2.78
CA VAL A 31 1.66 -11.24 3.75
C VAL A 31 0.69 -11.09 4.92
N LYS A 32 1.21 -10.80 6.12
CA LYS A 32 0.43 -10.20 7.20
C LYS A 32 0.40 -8.70 6.99
N LEU A 33 -0.78 -8.09 6.98
CA LEU A 33 -0.91 -6.64 6.80
C LEU A 33 -0.40 -5.89 8.03
N SER A 34 0.16 -4.70 7.84
CA SER A 34 0.44 -3.78 8.95
C SER A 34 -0.86 -3.11 9.45
N PRO A 35 -0.87 -2.49 10.65
CA PRO A 35 -2.03 -1.77 11.18
C PRO A 35 -2.53 -0.60 10.31
N SER A 36 -1.71 -0.08 9.38
CA SER A 36 -2.19 0.90 8.39
C SER A 36 -2.80 0.20 7.17
N ALA A 37 -2.12 -0.81 6.63
CA ALA A 37 -2.61 -1.52 5.45
C ALA A 37 -3.92 -2.29 5.73
N ASP A 38 -4.09 -2.87 6.92
CA ASP A 38 -5.34 -3.55 7.31
C ASP A 38 -6.53 -2.57 7.35
N ARG A 39 -6.37 -1.40 7.99
CA ARG A 39 -7.40 -0.34 8.02
C ARG A 39 -7.88 0.02 6.60
N GLU A 40 -6.94 0.25 5.69
CA GLU A 40 -7.22 0.77 4.35
C GLU A 40 -7.68 -0.30 3.35
N LEU A 41 -7.22 -1.54 3.49
CA LEU A 41 -7.56 -2.64 2.56
C LEU A 41 -8.79 -3.44 2.99
N THR A 42 -8.94 -3.73 4.29
CA THR A 42 -9.98 -4.64 4.79
C THR A 42 -11.30 -3.96 5.10
N PHE A 43 -11.28 -2.64 5.32
CA PHE A 43 -12.43 -1.83 5.73
C PHE A 43 -13.24 -2.45 6.89
N ARG A 44 -12.56 -2.68 8.02
CA ARG A 44 -13.13 -3.23 9.27
C ARG A 44 -13.35 -2.14 10.34
N PRO A 45 -14.22 -1.11 10.14
CA PRO A 45 -14.30 0.04 11.03
C PRO A 45 -14.66 -0.34 12.48
N TYR A 46 -15.60 -1.28 12.69
CA TYR A 46 -15.97 -1.73 14.04
C TYR A 46 -14.81 -2.40 14.80
N TYR A 47 -13.92 -3.11 14.09
CA TYR A 47 -12.74 -3.72 14.70
C TYR A 47 -11.73 -2.65 15.14
N TRP A 48 -11.45 -1.68 14.27
CA TRP A 48 -10.51 -0.61 14.56
C TRP A 48 -11.02 0.34 15.64
N ASN A 49 -12.32 0.68 15.64
CA ASN A 49 -12.96 1.41 16.74
C ASN A 49 -12.82 0.67 18.08
N PHE A 50 -12.97 -0.67 18.10
CA PHE A 50 -12.78 -1.47 19.32
C PHE A 50 -11.32 -1.47 19.79
N VAL A 51 -10.37 -1.68 18.88
CA VAL A 51 -8.92 -1.65 19.19
C VAL A 51 -8.50 -0.28 19.74
N GLU A 52 -8.98 0.80 19.12
CA GLU A 52 -8.69 2.17 19.53
C GLU A 52 -9.35 2.54 20.88
N ALA A 53 -10.58 2.09 21.13
CA ALA A 53 -11.27 2.33 22.40
C ALA A 53 -10.76 1.49 23.58
N THR A 54 -10.15 0.33 23.32
CA THR A 54 -9.64 -0.58 24.37
C THR A 54 -8.14 -0.54 24.58
N GLY A 55 -7.38 0.00 23.62
CA GLY A 55 -5.91 -0.07 23.62
C GLY A 55 -5.35 -1.49 23.42
N ALA A 56 -6.17 -2.43 22.93
CA ALA A 56 -5.77 -3.81 22.70
C ALA A 56 -4.69 -3.93 21.60
N PRO A 57 -3.81 -4.95 21.65
CA PRO A 57 -2.86 -5.20 20.57
C PRO A 57 -3.59 -5.52 19.26
N ALA A 58 -3.18 -4.89 18.17
CA ALA A 58 -3.83 -5.03 16.87
C ALA A 58 -3.54 -6.39 16.21
N GLU A 59 -4.61 -7.13 15.91
CA GLU A 59 -4.60 -8.37 15.14
C GLU A 59 -5.05 -8.09 13.70
N THR A 60 -4.05 -7.94 12.84
CA THR A 60 -4.20 -7.65 11.42
C THR A 60 -4.33 -8.93 10.59
N MET A 61 -5.07 -8.84 9.48
CA MET A 61 -5.33 -9.96 8.59
C MET A 61 -4.10 -10.36 7.76
N THR A 62 -3.99 -11.65 7.49
CA THR A 62 -3.11 -12.21 6.45
C THR A 62 -3.86 -12.25 5.12
N PHE A 63 -3.21 -11.82 4.03
CA PHE A 63 -3.77 -11.84 2.66
C PHE A 63 -2.81 -12.52 1.68
N THR A 64 -3.36 -13.27 0.71
CA THR A 64 -2.62 -13.73 -0.47
C THR A 64 -3.01 -12.91 -1.69
N PHE A 65 -2.08 -12.17 -2.25
CA PHE A 65 -2.25 -11.43 -3.51
C PHE A 65 -1.73 -12.27 -4.68
N ILE A 66 -2.58 -12.55 -5.66
CA ILE A 66 -2.28 -13.39 -6.83
C ILE A 66 -2.07 -12.51 -8.06
N PHE A 67 -0.88 -12.54 -8.65
CA PHE A 67 -0.52 -11.77 -9.86
C PHE A 67 -0.67 -12.58 -11.15
N ASP A 68 -0.71 -13.90 -11.02
CA ASP A 68 -0.87 -14.89 -12.09
C ASP A 68 -1.73 -16.05 -11.54
N PRO A 69 -3.02 -16.13 -11.91
CA PRO A 69 -3.92 -17.20 -11.47
C PRO A 69 -3.51 -18.59 -11.97
N GLU A 70 -2.91 -18.71 -13.16
CA GLU A 70 -2.50 -20.00 -13.71
C GLU A 70 -1.30 -20.55 -12.94
N GLY A 71 -0.26 -19.73 -12.74
CA GLY A 71 0.91 -20.10 -11.94
C GLY A 71 0.59 -20.35 -10.47
N HIS A 72 -0.40 -19.64 -9.89
CA HIS A 72 -0.88 -19.90 -8.54
C HIS A 72 -1.68 -21.21 -8.43
N ASN A 73 -2.53 -21.51 -9.41
CA ASN A 73 -3.25 -22.78 -9.48
C ASN A 73 -2.31 -23.97 -9.68
N ALA A 74 -1.29 -23.83 -10.54
CA ALA A 74 -0.25 -24.83 -10.75
C ALA A 74 0.58 -25.07 -9.46
N ALA A 75 1.02 -24.01 -8.78
CA ALA A 75 1.73 -24.12 -7.50
C ALA A 75 0.88 -24.78 -6.41
N THR A 76 -0.40 -24.40 -6.31
CA THR A 76 -1.35 -24.99 -5.34
C THR A 76 -1.59 -26.48 -5.65
N GLN A 77 -1.70 -26.87 -6.91
CA GLN A 77 -1.83 -28.28 -7.32
C GLN A 77 -0.54 -29.09 -7.09
N ALA A 78 0.64 -28.48 -7.23
CA ALA A 78 1.91 -29.12 -6.92
C ALA A 78 2.06 -29.39 -5.41
N ALA A 79 1.73 -28.41 -4.57
CA ALA A 79 1.71 -28.54 -3.10
C ALA A 79 0.61 -29.50 -2.60
N GLY A 80 -0.52 -29.60 -3.32
CA GLY A 80 -1.64 -30.48 -3.01
C GLY A 80 -1.42 -31.96 -3.32
N ARG A 81 -0.27 -32.35 -3.90
CA ARG A 81 0.08 -33.76 -4.11
C ARG A 81 0.89 -34.29 -2.91
N PRO A 82 0.32 -35.16 -2.05
CA PRO A 82 1.17 -36.01 -1.21
C PRO A 82 2.10 -36.83 -2.12
N GLY A 83 3.29 -37.18 -1.62
CA GLY A 83 4.34 -37.83 -2.42
C GLY A 83 3.95 -39.22 -2.92
N VAL A 84 3.31 -39.28 -4.10
CA VAL A 84 3.08 -40.52 -4.85
C VAL A 84 4.16 -40.63 -5.92
N ASP A 85 5.12 -41.53 -5.68
CA ASP A 85 6.12 -41.87 -6.69
C ASP A 85 5.45 -42.53 -7.91
N ARG A 86 6.07 -42.43 -9.08
CA ARG A 86 5.40 -42.57 -10.40
C ARG A 86 4.88 -43.98 -10.75
N LEU A 87 4.98 -44.92 -9.80
CA LEU A 87 4.52 -46.32 -9.88
C LEU A 87 3.66 -46.78 -8.67
N GLY A 88 3.30 -45.89 -7.75
CA GLY A 88 2.21 -46.15 -6.78
C GLY A 88 2.45 -47.25 -5.74
N MET A 89 3.66 -47.37 -5.19
CA MET A 89 4.00 -48.31 -4.11
C MET A 89 4.48 -47.57 -2.85
N PRO A 90 4.17 -48.07 -1.63
CA PRO A 90 4.62 -47.45 -0.39
C PRO A 90 6.12 -47.70 -0.14
N LEU A 91 6.86 -46.64 0.25
CA LEU A 91 8.28 -46.74 0.60
C LEU A 91 8.46 -47.49 1.94
N GLN A 92 8.75 -48.79 1.85
CA GLN A 92 9.04 -49.62 3.01
C GLN A 92 10.47 -49.39 3.51
N MET A 93 10.62 -48.60 4.57
CA MET A 93 11.89 -48.46 5.28
C MET A 93 12.32 -49.81 5.90
N ASN A 94 13.57 -50.21 5.67
CA ASN A 94 14.22 -51.32 6.37
C ASN A 94 15.67 -50.91 6.75
N PRO A 95 16.14 -51.16 7.99
CA PRO A 95 17.42 -50.64 8.48
C PRO A 95 18.59 -51.66 8.49
N VAL A 96 19.77 -51.17 8.90
CA VAL A 96 21.01 -51.91 9.29
C VAL A 96 21.94 -52.34 8.14
N GLY A 97 23.26 -52.12 8.32
CA GLY A 97 24.30 -52.57 7.39
C GLY A 97 25.74 -52.06 7.63
N THR A 98 26.35 -52.32 8.79
CA THR A 98 27.82 -52.24 8.98
C THR A 98 28.49 -53.52 8.46
N PRO A 99 29.65 -53.46 7.75
CA PRO A 99 30.99 -53.32 8.37
C PRO A 99 31.95 -52.42 7.53
N GLY A 100 33.25 -52.24 7.79
CA GLY A 100 34.10 -52.58 8.94
C GLY A 100 35.60 -52.72 8.57
N ALA A 101 36.50 -52.09 9.35
CA ALA A 101 37.97 -52.24 9.42
C ALA A 101 38.85 -52.05 8.15
N GLY A 102 39.84 -51.16 8.22
CA GLY A 102 40.93 -51.07 7.23
C GLY A 102 41.89 -49.88 7.44
N GLY A 103 43.14 -50.15 7.82
CA GLY A 103 44.28 -49.22 7.85
C GLY A 103 45.59 -50.03 7.65
N PRO A 104 46.81 -49.45 7.73
CA PRO A 104 47.16 -48.09 8.17
C PRO A 104 47.97 -47.26 7.13
N GLY A 105 48.32 -46.01 7.45
CA GLY A 105 49.26 -45.21 6.64
C GLY A 105 49.42 -43.76 7.12
N ALA A 106 50.57 -43.44 7.74
CA ALA A 106 50.99 -42.12 8.24
C ALA A 106 52.52 -41.99 7.96
N PRO A 107 53.23 -40.82 8.06
CA PRO A 107 52.98 -39.76 9.06
C PRO A 107 53.38 -38.28 8.72
N HIS A 108 53.22 -37.44 9.76
CA HIS A 108 53.99 -36.22 10.12
C HIS A 108 53.84 -34.86 9.37
N ALA A 109 53.13 -33.93 10.03
CA ALA A 109 53.60 -32.59 10.42
C ALA A 109 52.79 -32.11 11.65
N ALA A 110 53.34 -32.00 12.86
CA ALA A 110 53.90 -30.76 13.45
C ALA A 110 52.87 -29.58 13.47
N ALA A 111 52.07 -29.43 14.53
CA ALA A 111 52.31 -28.57 15.73
C ALA A 111 52.15 -27.05 15.44
N THR A 112 51.41 -26.23 16.21
CA THR A 112 51.43 -26.07 17.68
C THR A 112 50.14 -25.42 18.24
N GLN A 113 49.78 -25.68 19.51
CA GLN A 113 48.86 -24.86 20.34
C GLN A 113 49.58 -24.37 21.62
N PRO A 114 49.07 -23.31 22.31
CA PRO A 114 48.19 -23.50 23.49
C PRO A 114 46.85 -22.72 23.35
N HIS A 115 45.70 -23.12 23.92
CA HIS A 115 45.29 -23.12 25.35
C HIS A 115 45.42 -21.75 26.08
N ALA A 116 44.51 -21.28 26.94
CA ALA A 116 43.10 -21.64 27.22
C ALA A 116 42.46 -20.54 28.14
N GLY A 117 41.13 -20.48 28.25
CA GLY A 117 40.45 -19.63 29.25
C GLY A 117 38.92 -19.64 29.14
N GLY A 118 38.22 -20.15 30.16
CA GLY A 118 36.75 -20.21 30.23
C GLY A 118 36.08 -19.07 31.02
N PRO A 119 34.74 -18.96 31.00
CA PRO A 119 33.99 -17.84 31.56
C PRO A 119 33.51 -18.06 33.01
N PRO A 120 32.96 -17.01 33.65
CA PRO A 120 31.86 -17.21 34.60
C PRO A 120 30.68 -16.21 34.48
N THR A 121 29.53 -16.64 34.97
CA THR A 121 28.30 -15.90 35.34
C THR A 121 27.67 -16.63 36.55
N PRO A 122 26.54 -16.21 37.18
CA PRO A 122 25.93 -14.88 37.34
C PRO A 122 25.65 -14.51 38.84
N GLY A 123 24.98 -13.37 39.10
CA GLY A 123 24.27 -13.04 40.36
C GLY A 123 23.15 -12.04 40.04
N VAL A 124 21.84 -12.30 40.23
CA VAL A 124 21.05 -12.41 41.48
C VAL A 124 20.74 -11.04 42.13
N GLY A 125 19.44 -10.73 42.28
CA GLY A 125 18.88 -9.46 42.84
C GLY A 125 18.68 -9.51 44.37
N PRO A 126 17.53 -9.08 44.96
CA PRO A 126 16.22 -8.66 44.41
C PRO A 126 15.93 -7.16 44.79
N ALA A 127 14.74 -6.58 45.06
CA ALA A 127 13.32 -6.98 45.17
C ALA A 127 12.36 -5.75 45.09
N SER A 128 11.05 -5.98 44.85
CA SER A 128 9.86 -5.24 45.39
C SER A 128 9.69 -3.70 45.18
N SER A 129 8.51 -3.07 45.25
CA SER A 129 7.08 -3.45 45.05
C SER A 129 6.21 -2.18 45.26
N GLY A 130 5.00 -2.11 44.68
CA GLY A 130 3.88 -1.37 45.31
C GLY A 130 3.14 -0.29 44.51
N ALA A 131 1.82 -0.30 44.67
CA ALA A 131 0.80 0.70 44.29
C ALA A 131 -0.51 0.31 45.05
N PRO A 132 -1.58 1.13 45.11
CA PRO A 132 -1.75 2.58 44.86
C PRO A 132 -2.45 3.33 46.04
N SER A 133 -2.77 4.62 45.88
CA SER A 133 -3.78 5.39 46.68
C SER A 133 -4.07 6.77 46.04
N ALA A 134 -5.21 7.46 46.21
CA ALA A 134 -6.57 7.04 46.58
C ALA A 134 -7.62 8.19 46.39
N ALA A 135 -8.73 7.91 45.67
CA ALA A 135 -10.08 8.55 45.78
C ALA A 135 -10.20 10.11 45.58
N PRO A 136 -11.40 10.77 45.67
CA PRO A 136 -12.79 10.27 45.74
C PRO A 136 -13.82 10.95 44.77
N GLY A 137 -15.06 10.42 44.72
CA GLY A 137 -16.29 11.06 44.16
C GLY A 137 -16.76 10.50 42.80
N SER A 138 -18.07 10.34 42.49
CA SER A 138 -19.31 10.65 43.23
C SER A 138 -20.47 9.66 42.92
N HIS A 139 -21.62 9.83 43.60
CA HIS A 139 -22.86 9.01 43.53
C HIS A 139 -23.62 9.12 42.17
N ALA A 140 -24.72 8.38 41.85
CA ALA A 140 -25.67 7.58 42.64
C ALA A 140 -26.49 6.55 41.79
N HIS A 141 -27.16 5.58 42.46
CA HIS A 141 -28.38 4.81 42.08
C HIS A 141 -28.44 4.03 40.72
N GLY A 142 -29.10 2.85 40.60
CA GLY A 142 -29.69 1.98 41.64
C GLY A 142 -30.62 0.85 41.12
N THR A 143 -30.63 -0.28 41.85
CA THR A 143 -31.66 -1.36 41.93
C THR A 143 -31.89 -2.40 40.80
N ALA A 144 -32.29 -3.61 41.25
CA ALA A 144 -32.81 -4.82 40.56
C ALA A 144 -31.84 -5.66 39.69
N GLY A 145 -31.76 -6.99 39.85
CA GLY A 145 -32.33 -7.84 40.92
C GLY A 145 -32.14 -9.38 40.77
N ALA A 146 -32.10 -10.06 41.92
CA ALA A 146 -32.38 -11.49 42.19
C ALA A 146 -31.41 -12.63 41.74
N HIS A 147 -30.87 -13.34 42.76
CA HIS A 147 -30.97 -14.80 43.05
C HIS A 147 -30.92 -15.87 41.92
N ALA A 148 -30.28 -17.04 42.08
CA ALA A 148 -29.54 -17.63 43.22
C ALA A 148 -28.66 -18.86 42.79
N ALA A 149 -27.78 -19.29 43.70
CA ALA A 149 -27.12 -20.61 43.84
C ALA A 149 -26.31 -21.20 42.63
N GLY A 150 -25.14 -21.82 42.80
CA GLY A 150 -24.30 -22.00 43.99
C GLY A 150 -24.16 -23.45 44.47
N HIS A 151 -23.28 -24.23 43.84
CA HIS A 151 -22.52 -25.34 44.45
C HIS A 151 -21.32 -25.73 43.57
N GLU A 152 -20.11 -25.71 44.15
CA GLU A 152 -19.06 -26.68 43.81
C GLU A 152 -19.26 -27.92 44.71
N PRO A 153 -18.55 -29.04 44.46
CA PRO A 153 -17.27 -29.19 45.17
C PRO A 153 -16.13 -29.78 44.32
N ALA A 154 -14.90 -29.51 44.75
CA ALA A 154 -13.69 -30.07 44.16
C ALA A 154 -13.49 -31.57 44.50
N GLY A 155 -12.70 -32.27 43.67
CA GLY A 155 -12.27 -33.65 43.91
C GLY A 155 -10.81 -33.86 43.49
N SER A 156 -9.91 -33.96 44.47
CA SER A 156 -8.47 -34.15 44.25
C SER A 156 -8.12 -35.61 43.93
N GLY A 157 -7.24 -35.83 42.95
CA GLY A 157 -6.65 -37.14 42.62
C GLY A 157 -5.31 -36.95 41.92
N ALA A 158 -4.35 -37.85 42.12
CA ALA A 158 -2.93 -37.62 41.81
C ALA A 158 -2.24 -38.80 41.10
N VAL A 159 -0.92 -38.64 40.90
CA VAL A 159 0.12 -39.59 40.45
C VAL A 159 0.10 -40.04 38.97
N SER A 160 1.28 -40.50 38.54
CA SER A 160 1.71 -40.57 37.13
C SER A 160 2.31 -41.94 36.78
N ALA A 161 2.64 -42.09 35.49
CA ALA A 161 3.53 -43.09 34.87
C ALA A 161 2.91 -44.45 34.47
N GLY A 162 3.22 -44.87 33.23
CA GLY A 162 2.78 -46.13 32.63
C GLY A 162 2.44 -46.00 31.15
N SER A 163 3.44 -46.04 30.27
CA SER A 163 3.23 -46.21 28.81
C SER A 163 2.86 -47.68 28.51
N PRO A 164 2.07 -47.95 27.46
CA PRO A 164 2.66 -48.07 26.13
C PRO A 164 1.86 -47.33 25.03
N ALA A 165 2.32 -47.45 23.79
CA ALA A 165 1.66 -46.84 22.63
C ALA A 165 0.30 -47.50 22.34
N GLY A 166 -0.76 -46.68 22.34
CA GLY A 166 -2.05 -47.00 21.75
C GLY A 166 -2.31 -46.11 20.54
N GLN A 167 -2.89 -46.67 19.48
CA GLN A 167 -3.39 -45.88 18.35
C GLN A 167 -4.53 -44.96 18.82
N PRO A 168 -4.75 -43.79 18.20
CA PRO A 168 -5.93 -42.97 18.50
C PRO A 168 -7.18 -43.78 18.11
N ALA A 169 -7.92 -44.25 19.11
CA ALA A 169 -9.14 -45.01 18.90
C ALA A 169 -10.14 -44.16 18.11
N GLN A 170 -10.60 -44.65 16.97
CA GLN A 170 -11.64 -43.98 16.21
C GLN A 170 -12.94 -44.00 17.02
N PRO A 171 -13.56 -42.84 17.32
CA PRO A 171 -14.85 -42.80 17.98
C PRO A 171 -15.94 -43.08 16.95
N ASP A 172 -16.18 -44.36 16.65
CA ASP A 172 -17.34 -44.85 15.88
C ASP A 172 -18.65 -44.73 16.71
N GLY A 173 -18.86 -43.54 17.29
CA GLY A 173 -20.10 -43.14 17.90
C GLY A 173 -21.10 -42.70 16.83
N ILE A 174 -22.33 -43.18 16.93
CA ILE A 174 -23.44 -42.94 15.99
C ILE A 174 -23.60 -41.46 15.61
N LEU A 175 -23.34 -40.52 16.54
CA LEU A 175 -23.37 -39.08 16.28
C LEU A 175 -22.39 -38.63 15.17
N SER A 176 -21.19 -39.23 15.09
CA SER A 176 -20.21 -38.97 14.02
C SER A 176 -20.75 -39.38 12.65
N GLN A 177 -21.57 -40.43 12.61
CA GLN A 177 -22.20 -40.96 11.39
C GLN A 177 -23.42 -40.14 10.92
N TYR A 178 -24.08 -39.41 11.83
CA TYR A 178 -25.22 -38.52 11.51
C TYR A 178 -24.81 -37.06 11.24
N PHE A 179 -23.80 -36.54 11.93
CA PHE A 179 -23.35 -35.13 11.78
C PHE A 179 -22.08 -34.98 10.94
N GLY A 180 -21.41 -36.09 10.60
CA GLY A 180 -20.12 -36.09 9.92
C GLY A 180 -18.97 -35.59 10.79
N PHE A 181 -17.76 -35.56 10.21
CA PHE A 181 -16.61 -34.94 10.85
C PHE A 181 -16.78 -33.42 10.82
N VAL A 182 -17.19 -32.84 11.96
CA VAL A 182 -17.21 -31.38 12.17
C VAL A 182 -15.80 -30.95 12.59
N PRO A 183 -15.01 -30.24 11.74
CA PRO A 183 -13.69 -29.77 12.12
C PRO A 183 -13.80 -28.67 13.17
N THR A 184 -13.57 -29.02 14.44
CA THR A 184 -13.48 -28.06 15.55
C THR A 184 -12.28 -27.12 15.45
N GLN A 185 -11.32 -27.43 14.57
CA GLN A 185 -10.26 -26.53 14.13
C GLN A 185 -10.75 -25.72 12.92
N VAL A 186 -11.41 -24.58 13.18
CA VAL A 186 -11.70 -23.58 12.14
C VAL A 186 -10.40 -22.86 11.79
N VAL A 187 -9.61 -23.45 10.88
CA VAL A 187 -8.43 -22.78 10.32
C VAL A 187 -8.90 -21.53 9.57
N PRO A 188 -8.47 -20.32 9.95
CA PRO A 188 -8.93 -19.10 9.31
C PRO A 188 -8.47 -19.09 7.85
N ARG A 189 -9.44 -19.20 6.91
CA ARG A 189 -9.17 -19.21 5.48
C ARG A 189 -8.61 -17.84 5.06
N ILE A 190 -7.29 -17.78 4.89
CA ILE A 190 -6.57 -16.61 4.36
C ILE A 190 -7.29 -16.10 3.10
N PRO A 191 -7.81 -14.85 3.11
CA PRO A 191 -8.38 -14.22 1.94
C PRO A 191 -7.37 -14.20 0.77
N LYS A 192 -7.86 -14.52 -0.43
CA LYS A 192 -7.07 -14.52 -1.66
C LYS A 192 -7.70 -13.56 -2.65
N ASP A 193 -6.93 -12.59 -3.12
CA ASP A 193 -7.37 -11.59 -4.11
C ASP A 193 -6.52 -11.69 -5.37
N GLU A 194 -7.17 -11.66 -6.53
CA GLU A 194 -6.48 -11.55 -7.82
C GLU A 194 -6.17 -10.08 -8.13
N VAL A 195 -4.89 -9.80 -8.39
CA VAL A 195 -4.32 -8.46 -8.58
C VAL A 195 -3.79 -8.35 -10.01
N THR A 196 -4.73 -8.43 -10.94
CA THR A 196 -4.57 -8.25 -12.39
C THR A 196 -4.86 -6.80 -12.80
N PHE A 197 -4.60 -6.43 -14.05
CA PHE A 197 -4.89 -5.08 -14.53
C PHE A 197 -6.40 -4.85 -14.59
N GLY A 198 -6.89 -3.81 -13.88
CA GLY A 198 -8.33 -3.54 -13.75
C GLY A 198 -9.03 -4.30 -12.61
N SER A 199 -8.30 -5.02 -11.74
CA SER A 199 -8.91 -5.61 -10.54
C SER A 199 -9.15 -4.54 -9.47
N GLN A 200 -10.29 -4.63 -8.78
CA GLN A 200 -10.71 -3.67 -7.74
C GLN A 200 -9.64 -3.51 -6.64
N ARG A 201 -8.94 -4.60 -6.28
CA ARG A 201 -7.86 -4.55 -5.28
C ARG A 201 -6.67 -3.73 -5.77
N LEU A 202 -6.30 -3.84 -7.04
CA LEU A 202 -5.22 -3.03 -7.62
C LEU A 202 -5.61 -1.54 -7.65
N GLU A 203 -6.86 -1.23 -8.02
CA GLU A 203 -7.37 0.14 -8.03
C GLU A 203 -7.43 0.76 -6.63
N GLN A 204 -7.83 -0.02 -5.62
CA GLN A 204 -7.80 0.39 -4.22
C GLN A 204 -6.37 0.72 -3.75
N ILE A 205 -5.38 -0.12 -4.08
CA ILE A 205 -3.97 0.16 -3.75
C ILE A 205 -3.47 1.41 -4.50
N PHE A 206 -3.85 1.62 -5.77
CA PHE A 206 -3.56 2.86 -6.49
C PHE A 206 -4.21 4.09 -5.80
N GLY A 207 -5.43 3.97 -5.30
CA GLY A 207 -6.12 5.01 -4.53
C GLY A 207 -5.40 5.35 -3.22
N ILE A 208 -5.02 4.33 -2.45
CA ILE A 208 -4.25 4.47 -1.20
C ILE A 208 -2.91 5.16 -1.45
N VAL A 209 -2.11 4.65 -2.39
CA VAL A 209 -0.78 5.20 -2.71
C VAL A 209 -0.88 6.64 -3.24
N ARG A 210 -1.90 6.96 -4.05
CA ARG A 210 -2.16 8.35 -4.47
C ARG A 210 -2.56 9.25 -3.30
N ASN A 211 -3.37 8.76 -2.37
CA ASN A 211 -3.83 9.52 -1.21
C ASN A 211 -2.70 9.81 -0.21
N LYS A 212 -1.88 8.81 0.11
CA LYS A 212 -0.67 8.96 0.93
C LYS A 212 0.40 9.82 0.24
N GLY A 213 0.53 9.69 -1.09
CA GLY A 213 1.49 10.42 -1.91
C GLY A 213 1.05 11.82 -2.40
N ARG A 214 -0.03 12.41 -1.87
CA ARG A 214 -0.53 13.75 -2.29
C ARG A 214 0.43 14.89 -1.93
N TYR A 215 1.05 14.80 -0.76
CA TYR A 215 2.01 15.77 -0.26
C TYR A 215 3.20 15.05 0.35
N VAL A 216 4.42 15.47 0.02
CA VAL A 216 5.65 14.97 0.63
C VAL A 216 6.49 16.11 1.18
N HIS A 217 7.22 15.86 2.27
CA HIS A 217 8.19 16.79 2.84
C HIS A 217 9.52 16.06 2.99
N LEU A 218 10.53 16.46 2.21
CA LEU A 218 11.77 15.72 2.02
C LEU A 218 12.99 16.64 2.04
N TYR A 219 14.13 16.08 2.46
CA TYR A 219 15.42 16.75 2.55
C TYR A 219 16.42 15.99 1.68
N GLU A 220 17.33 16.69 1.00
CA GLU A 220 18.49 16.07 0.35
C GLU A 220 19.37 15.38 1.40
N GLN A 221 19.87 14.18 1.12
CA GLN A 221 20.61 13.39 2.09
C GLN A 221 22.06 13.91 2.23
N PHE A 222 22.31 14.69 3.27
CA PHE A 222 23.69 15.06 3.63
C PHE A 222 24.43 13.87 4.25
N GLN A 223 25.55 13.47 3.64
CA GLN A 223 26.58 12.67 4.30
C GLN A 223 27.73 13.62 4.67
N PRO A 224 27.96 13.92 5.96
CA PRO A 224 29.01 14.83 6.37
C PRO A 224 30.39 14.20 6.16
N GLU A 225 31.26 14.90 5.43
CA GLU A 225 32.66 14.51 5.30
C GLU A 225 33.35 14.65 6.68
N GLN A 226 34.04 13.60 7.13
CA GLN A 226 34.41 13.33 8.54
C GLN A 226 35.25 14.40 9.26
N LYS A 227 35.61 15.51 8.61
CA LYS A 227 36.43 16.60 9.16
C LYS A 227 35.74 17.98 9.09
N SER A 228 34.52 18.08 8.57
CA SER A 228 33.78 19.35 8.53
C SER A 228 32.88 19.52 9.75
N ALA A 229 33.02 20.67 10.41
CA ALA A 229 32.07 21.15 11.44
C ALA A 229 31.11 22.22 10.90
N ALA A 230 31.18 22.56 9.60
CA ALA A 230 30.41 23.64 9.00
C ALA A 230 28.98 23.19 8.64
N THR A 231 27.97 23.89 9.19
CA THR A 231 26.56 23.67 8.87
C THR A 231 26.24 24.16 7.45
N VAL A 232 25.54 23.35 6.66
CA VAL A 232 25.23 23.65 5.25
C VAL A 232 23.83 24.28 5.11
N PRO A 233 23.68 25.41 4.36
CA PRO A 233 22.37 25.99 4.04
C PRO A 233 21.63 25.13 3.01
N TYR A 234 20.34 24.86 3.28
CA TYR A 234 19.42 24.22 2.35
C TYR A 234 18.34 25.22 1.90
N ASP A 235 18.10 25.25 0.59
CA ASP A 235 17.09 26.06 -0.07
C ASP A 235 15.75 25.33 -0.17
N ASN A 236 14.68 26.10 -0.02
CA ASN A 236 13.32 25.57 -0.02
C ASN A 236 12.72 25.66 -1.42
N TRP A 237 12.35 24.50 -1.95
CA TRP A 237 11.68 24.33 -3.23
C TRP A 237 10.31 23.70 -3.01
N PHE A 238 9.26 24.40 -3.41
CA PHE A 238 7.91 23.84 -3.49
C PHE A 238 7.68 23.30 -4.90
N GLN A 239 7.32 22.03 -5.01
CA GLN A 239 7.16 21.32 -6.28
C GLN A 239 5.71 20.86 -6.44
N VAL A 240 5.18 20.96 -7.65
CA VAL A 240 3.83 20.49 -8.01
C VAL A 240 3.89 19.72 -9.33
N ASN A 241 3.25 18.55 -9.39
CA ASN A 241 3.07 17.78 -10.61
C ASN A 241 1.65 18.02 -11.13
N PHE A 242 1.54 18.80 -12.21
CA PHE A 242 0.27 19.07 -12.88
C PHE A 242 0.03 18.05 -13.99
N LYS A 243 -1.19 17.52 -14.07
CA LYS A 243 -1.74 16.91 -15.28
C LYS A 243 -2.50 17.98 -16.05
N VAL A 244 -2.09 18.21 -17.30
CA VAL A 244 -2.72 19.17 -18.21
C VAL A 244 -3.38 18.39 -19.33
N GLU A 245 -4.65 18.62 -19.58
CA GLU A 245 -5.43 17.91 -20.59
C GLU A 245 -6.07 18.91 -21.55
N LEU A 246 -5.56 18.97 -22.78
CA LEU A 246 -6.17 19.72 -23.87
C LEU A 246 -7.20 18.80 -24.53
N ALA A 247 -8.48 19.19 -24.51
CA ALA A 247 -9.59 18.32 -24.87
C ALA A 247 -10.63 19.03 -25.75
N CYS A 248 -11.05 18.31 -26.79
CA CYS A 248 -12.15 18.54 -27.70
C CYS A 248 -12.63 17.16 -28.21
N ASP A 249 -12.89 17.02 -29.51
CA ASP A 249 -13.06 15.72 -30.20
C ASP A 249 -11.85 14.78 -30.01
N MET A 250 -10.65 15.34 -29.84
CA MET A 250 -9.45 14.63 -29.44
C MET A 250 -8.96 15.07 -28.05
N LYS A 251 -8.16 14.24 -27.38
CA LYS A 251 -7.61 14.54 -26.04
C LYS A 251 -6.10 14.31 -25.97
N ARG A 252 -5.34 15.40 -25.76
CA ARG A 252 -3.89 15.40 -25.49
C ARG A 252 -3.67 15.58 -23.99
N SER A 253 -2.92 14.66 -23.37
CA SER A 253 -2.61 14.69 -21.94
C SER A 253 -1.10 14.87 -21.73
N GLU A 254 -0.73 15.84 -20.89
CA GLU A 254 0.65 16.20 -20.57
C GLU A 254 0.89 16.17 -19.05
N LEU A 255 2.15 16.00 -18.67
CA LEU A 255 2.60 16.05 -17.27
C LEU A 255 3.64 17.18 -17.14
N HIS A 256 3.31 18.21 -16.38
CA HIS A 256 4.20 19.35 -16.12
C HIS A 256 4.65 19.29 -14.66
N SER A 257 5.93 18.99 -14.45
CA SER A 257 6.56 19.01 -13.13
C SER A 257 7.26 20.34 -12.92
N LEU A 258 6.66 21.21 -12.12
CA LEU A 258 7.20 22.54 -11.83
C LEU A 258 7.69 22.61 -10.39
N GLY A 259 8.86 23.21 -10.19
CA GLY A 259 9.40 23.57 -8.87
C GLY A 259 9.65 25.07 -8.78
N ILE A 260 9.18 25.69 -7.70
CA ILE A 260 9.41 27.11 -7.39
C ILE A 260 10.24 27.28 -6.12
N HIS A 261 11.29 28.08 -6.21
CA HIS A 261 12.17 28.40 -5.09
C HIS A 261 11.52 29.47 -4.19
N LEU A 262 11.22 29.11 -2.94
CA LEU A 262 10.44 29.96 -2.02
C LEU A 262 11.17 31.20 -1.50
N VAL A 263 12.45 31.39 -1.85
CA VAL A 263 13.25 32.57 -1.50
C VAL A 263 13.39 33.54 -2.69
N THR A 264 13.60 33.03 -3.91
CA THR A 264 13.86 33.86 -5.10
C THR A 264 12.66 34.01 -6.03
N GLY A 265 11.70 33.09 -5.99
CA GLY A 265 10.62 32.99 -6.98
C GLY A 265 11.04 32.34 -8.31
N GLU A 266 12.25 31.78 -8.40
CA GLU A 266 12.71 31.05 -9.58
C GLU A 266 11.85 29.80 -9.82
N ILE A 267 11.20 29.72 -10.98
CA ILE A 267 10.43 28.54 -11.43
C ILE A 267 11.31 27.71 -12.37
N ARG A 268 11.38 26.40 -12.12
CA ARG A 268 12.05 25.39 -12.96
C ARG A 268 11.04 24.35 -13.44
N GLU A 269 11.08 24.07 -14.74
CA GLU A 269 10.39 22.92 -15.32
C GLU A 269 11.17 21.61 -15.05
N HIS A 270 10.54 20.47 -15.36
CA HIS A 270 11.13 19.13 -15.22
C HIS A 270 11.68 18.81 -13.81
N PHE A 271 11.14 19.43 -12.76
CA PHE A 271 11.75 19.38 -11.42
C PHE A 271 11.78 17.96 -10.82
N GLN A 272 10.82 17.10 -11.13
CA GLN A 272 10.85 15.68 -10.76
C GLN A 272 12.08 14.94 -11.33
N GLU A 273 12.63 15.36 -12.48
CA GLU A 273 13.82 14.74 -13.10
C GLU A 273 15.13 15.21 -12.47
N LEU A 274 15.12 16.37 -11.82
CA LEU A 274 16.18 16.84 -10.92
C LEU A 274 16.12 16.05 -9.60
N LEU A 275 14.93 15.92 -9.01
CA LEU A 275 14.72 15.16 -7.77
C LEU A 275 15.07 13.67 -7.90
N GLN A 276 14.79 13.04 -9.05
CA GLN A 276 15.18 11.65 -9.33
C GLN A 276 16.69 11.39 -9.29
N ARG A 277 17.52 12.44 -9.37
CA ARG A 277 19.00 12.34 -9.33
C ARG A 277 19.58 12.55 -7.93
N LYS A 278 18.76 12.95 -6.95
CA LYS A 278 19.17 13.25 -5.57
C LYS A 278 18.67 12.15 -4.62
N SER A 279 19.51 11.76 -3.66
CA SER A 279 19.08 10.95 -2.53
C SER A 279 18.25 11.80 -1.58
N LEU A 280 17.02 11.40 -1.29
CA LEU A 280 16.07 12.15 -0.44
C LEU A 280 15.70 11.36 0.82
N THR A 281 15.51 12.07 1.93
CA THR A 281 15.14 11.53 3.25
C THR A 281 13.98 12.31 3.85
N PRO A 282 13.01 11.66 4.54
CA PRO A 282 11.96 12.36 5.31
C PRO A 282 12.45 12.90 6.66
N ARG A 283 13.67 12.55 7.09
CA ARG A 283 14.32 13.09 8.29
C ARG A 283 15.35 14.15 7.90
N LEU A 284 15.30 15.30 8.57
CA LEU A 284 16.30 16.36 8.48
C LEU A 284 17.72 15.80 8.78
N PRO A 285 18.71 15.96 7.90
CA PRO A 285 20.08 15.53 8.17
C PRO A 285 20.76 16.35 9.28
N ALA A 286 21.77 15.76 9.91
CA ALA A 286 22.66 16.49 10.81
C ALA A 286 23.50 17.54 10.03
N GLN A 287 23.94 18.59 10.71
CA GLN A 287 24.74 19.69 10.13
C GLN A 287 24.08 20.42 8.94
N VAL A 288 22.74 20.44 8.87
CA VAL A 288 21.97 21.21 7.88
C VAL A 288 21.15 22.29 8.59
N PHE A 289 21.01 23.46 7.97
CA PHE A 289 20.03 24.47 8.37
C PHE A 289 19.16 24.91 7.18
N ILE A 290 17.91 25.24 7.47
CA ILE A 290 16.88 25.61 6.50
C ILE A 290 16.88 27.13 6.33
N VAL A 291 16.96 27.63 5.09
CA VAL A 291 16.79 29.06 4.79
C VAL A 291 15.31 29.44 4.94
N PRO A 292 14.94 30.56 5.60
CA PRO A 292 13.54 30.94 5.77
C PRO A 292 12.90 31.42 4.46
N ASP A 293 11.64 31.03 4.25
CA ASP A 293 10.86 31.38 3.06
C ASP A 293 10.59 32.89 2.97
N ARG A 294 10.54 33.40 1.73
CA ARG A 294 10.01 34.74 1.40
C ARG A 294 8.66 34.69 0.71
N ILE A 295 8.31 33.55 0.12
CA ILE A 295 7.07 33.29 -0.61
C ILE A 295 6.32 32.19 0.13
N ALA A 296 5.16 32.52 0.72
CA ALA A 296 4.30 31.53 1.36
C ALA A 296 3.65 30.59 0.32
N LEU A 297 3.45 29.33 0.68
CA LEU A 297 2.94 28.28 -0.22
C LEU A 297 1.68 28.66 -1.03
N PRO A 298 0.64 29.32 -0.48
CA PRO A 298 -0.52 29.72 -1.28
C PRO A 298 -0.18 30.72 -2.41
N ARG A 299 0.82 31.57 -2.21
CA ARG A 299 1.31 32.50 -3.24
C ARG A 299 2.25 31.81 -4.23
N ALA A 300 2.99 30.79 -3.79
CA ALA A 300 3.78 29.94 -4.67
C ALA A 300 2.89 29.15 -5.65
N VAL A 301 1.70 28.70 -5.22
CA VAL A 301 0.71 28.08 -6.13
C VAL A 301 0.25 29.07 -7.20
N ILE A 302 -0.15 30.29 -6.83
CA ILE A 302 -0.59 31.32 -7.79
C ILE A 302 0.50 31.59 -8.85
N TYR A 303 1.77 31.72 -8.44
CA TYR A 303 2.87 31.91 -9.39
C TYR A 303 3.09 30.71 -10.34
N LEU A 304 2.78 29.48 -9.92
CA LEU A 304 2.81 28.30 -10.80
C LEU A 304 1.61 28.26 -11.75
N GLU A 305 0.43 28.73 -11.32
CA GLU A 305 -0.76 28.86 -12.16
C GLU A 305 -0.59 29.96 -13.22
N GLU A 306 -0.10 31.15 -12.84
CA GLU A 306 0.26 32.25 -13.75
C GLU A 306 1.33 31.80 -14.77
N TYR A 307 2.31 31.00 -14.34
CA TYR A 307 3.34 30.45 -15.22
C TYR A 307 2.75 29.48 -16.26
N LEU A 308 1.87 28.56 -15.83
CA LEU A 308 1.18 27.64 -16.74
C LEU A 308 0.26 28.39 -17.72
N GLU A 309 -0.52 29.37 -17.26
CA GLU A 309 -1.39 30.17 -18.13
C GLU A 309 -0.58 30.90 -19.20
N ASN A 310 0.55 31.50 -18.83
CA ASN A 310 1.45 32.16 -19.77
C ASN A 310 2.17 31.19 -20.71
N LYS A 311 2.47 29.95 -20.26
CA LYS A 311 2.96 28.87 -21.12
C LYS A 311 1.90 28.43 -22.15
N PHE A 312 0.63 28.33 -21.79
CA PHE A 312 -0.42 27.94 -22.74
C PHE A 312 -0.79 29.04 -23.74
N LYS A 313 -0.51 30.33 -23.43
CA LYS A 313 -0.61 31.42 -24.41
C LYS A 313 0.41 31.30 -25.55
N THR A 314 1.51 30.56 -25.37
CA THR A 314 2.50 30.30 -26.44
C THR A 314 2.30 28.95 -27.14
N TYR A 315 1.33 28.15 -26.71
CA TYR A 315 0.94 26.94 -27.43
C TYR A 315 0.24 27.29 -28.74
N ASP A 316 0.34 26.39 -29.72
CA ASP A 316 -0.46 26.47 -30.94
C ASP A 316 -1.97 26.41 -30.60
N GLN A 317 -2.76 27.23 -31.28
CA GLN A 317 -4.20 27.38 -31.11
C GLN A 317 -5.01 26.82 -32.30
N THR A 318 -4.34 26.30 -33.35
CA THR A 318 -4.99 25.65 -34.51
C THR A 318 -6.03 24.62 -34.09
N TRP A 319 -5.68 23.70 -33.18
CA TRP A 319 -6.58 22.66 -32.66
C TRP A 319 -7.88 23.23 -32.08
N ALA A 320 -7.83 24.36 -31.40
CA ALA A 320 -8.99 24.99 -30.79
C ALA A 320 -9.85 25.73 -31.83
N ALA A 321 -9.22 26.38 -32.80
CA ALA A 321 -9.93 27.02 -33.93
C ALA A 321 -10.62 25.98 -34.83
N GLU A 322 -9.95 24.88 -35.15
CA GLU A 322 -10.52 23.76 -35.90
C GLU A 322 -11.67 23.09 -35.14
N ALA A 323 -11.51 22.82 -33.84
CA ALA A 323 -12.56 22.24 -33.02
C ALA A 323 -13.80 23.14 -32.90
N ALA A 324 -13.60 24.47 -32.83
CA ALA A 324 -14.70 25.44 -32.86
C ALA A 324 -15.44 25.44 -34.21
N LEU A 325 -14.73 25.35 -35.34
CA LEU A 325 -15.33 25.25 -36.67
C LEU A 325 -16.12 23.94 -36.84
N ARG A 326 -15.56 22.80 -36.39
CA ARG A 326 -16.28 21.51 -36.38
C ARG A 326 -17.54 21.55 -35.52
N LEU A 327 -17.49 22.23 -34.37
CA LEU A 327 -18.65 22.46 -33.51
C LEU A 327 -19.72 23.29 -34.24
N GLU A 328 -19.34 24.34 -34.96
CA GLU A 328 -20.29 25.17 -35.72
C GLU A 328 -20.96 24.39 -36.86
N ASP A 329 -20.18 23.62 -37.63
CA ASP A 329 -20.69 22.72 -38.69
C ASP A 329 -21.69 21.68 -38.14
N GLU A 330 -21.35 20.99 -37.05
CA GLU A 330 -22.23 19.99 -36.43
C GLU A 330 -23.48 20.63 -35.79
N LEU A 331 -23.35 21.80 -35.18
CA LEU A 331 -24.51 22.57 -34.68
C LEU A 331 -25.42 23.05 -35.81
N ALA A 332 -24.88 23.41 -36.97
CA ALA A 332 -25.67 23.78 -38.15
C ALA A 332 -26.43 22.57 -38.70
N ARG A 333 -25.78 21.41 -38.81
CA ARG A 333 -26.39 20.13 -39.24
C ARG A 333 -27.53 19.70 -38.31
N VAL A 334 -27.25 19.66 -37.00
CA VAL A 334 -28.23 19.27 -35.98
C VAL A 334 -29.39 20.26 -35.92
N ARG A 335 -29.14 21.58 -36.02
CA ARG A 335 -30.21 22.58 -36.12
C ARG A 335 -31.12 22.31 -37.33
N GLY A 336 -30.55 22.16 -38.53
CA GLY A 336 -31.33 21.93 -39.75
C GLY A 336 -32.25 20.71 -39.66
N TYR A 337 -31.80 19.64 -39.00
CA TYR A 337 -32.62 18.47 -38.71
C TYR A 337 -33.74 18.79 -37.70
N TYR A 338 -33.40 19.19 -36.48
CA TYR A 338 -34.39 19.40 -35.41
C TYR A 338 -35.37 20.55 -35.69
N GLU A 339 -34.96 21.60 -36.40
CA GLU A 339 -35.83 22.72 -36.75
C GLU A 339 -36.95 22.27 -37.71
N THR A 340 -36.68 21.34 -38.64
CA THR A 340 -37.75 20.73 -39.46
C THR A 340 -38.65 19.80 -38.65
N LEU A 341 -38.13 19.09 -37.64
CA LEU A 341 -38.96 18.29 -36.73
C LEU A 341 -39.88 19.15 -35.86
N ILE A 342 -39.35 20.20 -35.21
CA ILE A 342 -40.11 21.08 -34.31
C ILE A 342 -41.23 21.80 -35.08
N GLN A 343 -40.97 22.25 -36.32
CA GLN A 343 -41.99 22.85 -37.18
C GLN A 343 -43.14 21.88 -37.49
N ASN A 344 -42.83 20.62 -37.84
CA ASN A 344 -43.82 19.61 -38.22
C ASN A 344 -44.41 18.81 -37.05
N ALA A 345 -43.90 18.96 -35.84
CA ALA A 345 -44.38 18.24 -34.65
C ALA A 345 -45.72 18.80 -34.14
N GLU A 346 -46.59 17.88 -33.70
CA GLU A 346 -47.85 18.17 -33.00
C GLU A 346 -47.62 18.98 -31.70
N PRO A 347 -48.57 19.82 -31.27
CA PRO A 347 -48.40 20.71 -30.12
C PRO A 347 -47.92 20.01 -28.84
N ASP A 348 -48.47 18.84 -28.55
CA ASP A 348 -48.15 18.07 -27.33
C ASP A 348 -46.77 17.38 -27.41
N ALA A 349 -46.25 17.13 -28.62
CA ALA A 349 -44.97 16.46 -28.85
C ALA A 349 -43.79 17.43 -28.99
N ARG A 350 -44.03 18.67 -29.42
CA ARG A 350 -43.01 19.74 -29.54
C ARG A 350 -42.06 19.88 -28.33
N PRO A 351 -42.53 19.96 -27.07
CA PRO A 351 -41.63 20.13 -25.93
C PRO A 351 -40.68 18.94 -25.73
N GLU A 352 -41.05 17.72 -26.15
CA GLU A 352 -40.14 16.58 -26.12
C GLU A 352 -39.05 16.72 -27.19
N VAL A 353 -39.42 17.08 -28.43
CA VAL A 353 -38.47 17.29 -29.53
C VAL A 353 -37.51 18.45 -29.23
N GLU A 354 -37.99 19.53 -28.61
CA GLU A 354 -37.15 20.64 -28.13
C GLU A 354 -36.18 20.20 -27.04
N ALA A 355 -36.60 19.35 -26.08
CA ALA A 355 -35.73 18.78 -25.07
C ALA A 355 -34.68 17.84 -25.67
N GLN A 356 -35.05 17.01 -26.65
CA GLN A 356 -34.10 16.16 -27.39
C GLN A 356 -33.06 17.00 -28.15
N TYR A 357 -33.49 18.09 -28.82
CA TYR A 357 -32.58 19.03 -29.49
C TYR A 357 -31.62 19.71 -28.50
N ALA A 358 -32.12 20.18 -27.35
CA ALA A 358 -31.30 20.80 -26.31
C ALA A 358 -30.25 19.82 -25.74
N ASN A 359 -30.64 18.57 -25.50
CA ASN A 359 -29.73 17.51 -25.06
C ASN A 359 -28.66 17.22 -26.11
N ARG A 360 -29.02 17.04 -27.38
CA ARG A 360 -28.06 16.79 -28.47
C ARG A 360 -27.11 17.98 -28.70
N LYS A 361 -27.61 19.20 -28.54
CA LYS A 361 -26.78 20.42 -28.56
C LYS A 361 -25.76 20.42 -27.42
N HIS A 362 -26.18 20.08 -26.20
CA HIS A 362 -25.28 20.02 -25.04
C HIS A 362 -24.23 18.91 -25.18
N GLU A 363 -24.58 17.76 -25.77
CA GLU A 363 -23.65 16.68 -26.10
C GLU A 363 -22.56 17.15 -27.09
N LEU A 364 -22.94 17.82 -28.18
CA LEU A 364 -22.00 18.40 -29.14
C LEU A 364 -21.09 19.45 -28.50
N GLU A 365 -21.65 20.36 -27.68
CA GLU A 365 -20.87 21.34 -26.93
C GLU A 365 -19.90 20.64 -25.95
N TRP A 366 -20.30 19.57 -25.26
CA TRP A 366 -19.42 18.81 -24.38
C TRP A 366 -18.31 18.08 -25.14
N GLN A 367 -18.60 17.55 -26.33
CA GLN A 367 -17.62 16.85 -27.17
C GLN A 367 -16.63 17.83 -27.78
N TYR A 368 -17.08 18.75 -28.62
CA TYR A 368 -16.18 19.54 -29.49
C TYR A 368 -15.65 20.83 -28.85
N ARG A 369 -16.28 21.38 -27.80
CA ARG A 369 -15.83 22.67 -27.23
C ARG A 369 -14.39 22.54 -26.69
N PRO A 370 -13.42 23.27 -27.27
CA PRO A 370 -12.02 23.19 -26.84
C PRO A 370 -11.88 23.71 -25.41
N ARG A 371 -11.16 22.95 -24.59
CA ARG A 371 -10.90 23.26 -23.18
C ARG A 371 -9.53 22.74 -22.77
N ILE A 372 -8.87 23.48 -21.88
CA ILE A 372 -7.68 23.01 -21.17
C ILE A 372 -8.12 22.72 -19.73
N GLN A 373 -7.95 21.48 -19.29
CA GLN A 373 -8.25 21.06 -17.93
C GLN A 373 -6.92 20.85 -17.18
N ILE A 374 -6.73 21.56 -16.08
CA ILE A 374 -5.54 21.47 -15.22
C ILE A 374 -5.95 20.75 -13.94
N SER A 375 -5.14 19.80 -13.48
CA SER A 375 -5.34 19.12 -12.20
C SER A 375 -4.00 18.80 -11.53
N VAL A 376 -3.94 18.91 -10.21
CA VAL A 376 -2.73 18.53 -9.44
C VAL A 376 -2.78 17.04 -9.15
N ILE A 377 -1.68 16.33 -9.45
CA ILE A 377 -1.48 14.91 -9.10
C ILE A 377 -1.00 14.83 -7.65
N ASN A 378 0.08 15.55 -7.36
CA ASN A 378 0.66 15.73 -6.03
C ASN A 378 1.60 16.94 -6.00
N CYS A 379 2.04 17.29 -4.80
CA CYS A 379 3.03 18.32 -4.56
C CYS A 379 4.00 17.91 -3.43
N GLY A 380 5.01 18.71 -3.16
CA GLY A 380 5.88 18.52 -2.02
C GLY A 380 6.80 19.70 -1.72
N LEU A 381 7.29 19.73 -0.49
CA LEU A 381 8.31 20.66 -0.03
C LEU A 381 9.66 19.94 0.04
N PHE A 382 10.63 20.45 -0.70
CA PHE A 382 11.95 19.86 -0.87
C PHE A 382 13.02 20.83 -0.37
N HIS A 383 13.77 20.42 0.65
CA HIS A 383 14.92 21.16 1.14
C HIS A 383 16.17 20.58 0.46
N LEU A 384 16.74 21.33 -0.47
CA LEU A 384 17.86 20.89 -1.29
C LEU A 384 19.11 21.69 -0.93
N ARG A 385 20.29 21.10 -1.09
CA ARG A 385 21.55 21.83 -0.92
C ARG A 385 21.65 22.91 -2.00
N LEU A 386 22.06 24.13 -1.61
CA LEU A 386 22.38 25.20 -2.54
C LEU A 386 23.41 24.70 -3.58
N GLU A 387 22.97 24.55 -4.83
CA GLU A 387 23.84 24.27 -5.95
C GLU A 387 24.58 25.56 -6.33
N SER A 388 25.82 25.69 -5.84
CA SER A 388 26.72 26.72 -6.32
C SER A 388 26.85 26.60 -7.84
N LYS A 389 26.36 27.60 -8.58
CA LYS A 389 26.59 27.68 -10.03
C LYS A 389 28.09 27.45 -10.29
N PRO A 390 28.47 26.60 -11.25
CA PRO A 390 29.87 26.53 -11.64
C PRO A 390 30.30 27.92 -12.10
N ASN A 391 31.40 28.43 -11.54
CA ASN A 391 32.04 29.63 -12.08
C ASN A 391 32.45 29.33 -13.53
N ASN A 392 32.11 30.25 -14.42
CA ASN A 392 32.33 30.18 -15.87
C ASN A 392 33.02 31.46 -16.33
#